data_AF-A0A369VDZ8-F1
#
_entry.id   AF-A0A369VDZ8-F1
#
_cell.length_a   1.000
_cell.length_b   1.000
_cell.length_c   1.000
_cell.angle_alpha   90.00
_cell.angle_beta   90.00
_cell.angle_gamma   90.00
#
_symmetry.space_group_name_H-M   'P 1'
#
loop_
_entity.id
_entity.type
_entity.pdbx_description
1 polymer ?
#
loop_
_entity_poly.entity_id
_entity_poly.type
_entity_poly.pdbx_seq_one_letter_code
_entity_poly.pdbx_strand_id
1 'polypeptide(L)'
;MTTTTTTPASGPSARQVSHQVSQSVFDGSRLRVVLLVEVHDGAQQQFLETYENLRSHVESVPGHISEQLCQSIENPSQWLITSEWESAPPFLNWVSSEEHVRMVRPLHECVRHTRSLRFHVVRETGGQRAGAEPGRGGLQPAPRIGDGVIRHALTFTVKPGSEEAVARILADYASPEPRVDDTTRLCRTSLFLHGNRVVRAIEVRGDLLAALRHVAEQPEVRAAEEALNPYLEQDRDLGDPESARVFYTRAALPAVHHVTAGERDPAAQRHALSYPARSGQGMRLAQLLAERDEAAADDAHSPVLSSTIFQRDDIVVRLIDVRGDLGAGDPAATLGLPDPARVTELTTLLDGPAGSDAGPARPGDEASELLRALEGARMVPVTDRRAPDA
;
A
#
# COMPACT_ATOMS: atom_id res chain seq x y z
N MET A 1 -51.99 -42.46 4.76
CA MET A 1 -50.58 -42.90 4.71
C MET A 1 -49.92 -42.18 3.55
N THR A 2 -48.73 -41.67 3.81
CA THR A 2 -48.11 -40.48 3.25
C THR A 2 -47.53 -40.70 1.85
N THR A 3 -47.76 -39.76 0.94
CA THR A 3 -47.11 -39.65 -0.38
C THR A 3 -45.68 -39.12 -0.19
N THR A 4 -44.67 -39.89 -0.61
CA THR A 4 -43.27 -39.45 -0.62
C THR A 4 -42.86 -39.12 -2.06
N THR A 5 -42.80 -37.83 -2.36
CA THR A 5 -42.23 -37.29 -3.60
C THR A 5 -40.70 -37.33 -3.49
N THR A 6 -40.04 -37.96 -4.47
CA THR A 6 -38.58 -38.04 -4.58
C THR A 6 -38.04 -36.73 -5.14
N THR A 7 -37.27 -35.99 -4.34
CA THR A 7 -36.47 -34.83 -4.78
C THR A 7 -35.14 -35.33 -5.36
N PRO A 8 -34.70 -34.88 -6.54
CA PRO A 8 -33.36 -35.22 -7.03
C PRO A 8 -32.30 -34.41 -6.27
N ALA A 9 -31.22 -35.09 -5.89
CA ALA A 9 -30.09 -34.51 -5.20
C ALA A 9 -29.39 -33.45 -6.07
N SER A 10 -29.38 -32.20 -5.59
CA SER A 10 -28.54 -31.14 -6.14
C SER A 10 -27.07 -31.49 -5.86
N GLY A 11 -26.30 -31.76 -6.91
CA GLY A 11 -24.84 -31.83 -6.83
C GLY A 11 -24.23 -30.49 -6.40
N PRO A 12 -22.99 -30.47 -5.89
CA PRO A 12 -22.33 -29.24 -5.50
C PRO A 12 -22.19 -28.35 -6.74
N SER A 13 -22.91 -27.23 -6.73
CA SER A 13 -22.74 -26.16 -7.71
C SER A 13 -21.26 -25.80 -7.74
N ALA A 14 -20.63 -26.05 -8.90
CA ALA A 14 -19.27 -25.59 -9.15
C ALA A 14 -19.26 -24.08 -8.89
N ARG A 15 -18.61 -23.66 -7.79
CA ARG A 15 -18.36 -22.26 -7.49
C ARG A 15 -17.80 -21.62 -8.76
N GLN A 16 -18.58 -20.74 -9.38
CA GLN A 16 -18.07 -19.77 -10.34
C GLN A 16 -16.78 -19.21 -9.77
N VAL A 17 -15.68 -19.43 -10.47
CA VAL A 17 -14.39 -18.84 -10.10
C VAL A 17 -14.59 -17.34 -10.26
N SER A 18 -14.81 -16.64 -9.15
CA SER A 18 -14.97 -15.20 -9.17
C SER A 18 -13.69 -14.60 -9.74
N HIS A 19 -13.80 -13.78 -10.79
CA HIS A 19 -12.70 -13.00 -11.37
C HIS A 19 -12.20 -11.87 -10.44
N GLN A 20 -12.57 -11.93 -9.16
CA GLN A 20 -12.27 -10.95 -8.13
C GLN A 20 -10.92 -11.29 -7.51
N VAL A 21 -10.00 -10.33 -7.57
CA VAL A 21 -8.76 -10.36 -6.80
C VAL A 21 -8.99 -9.50 -5.57
N SER A 22 -8.79 -10.03 -4.37
CA SER A 22 -8.70 -9.24 -3.13
C SER A 22 -7.38 -9.51 -2.42
N GLN A 23 -6.67 -8.43 -2.10
CA GLN A 23 -5.43 -8.41 -1.35
C GLN A 23 -5.54 -7.35 -0.26
N SER A 24 -5.85 -7.77 0.96
CA SER A 24 -6.01 -6.91 2.13
C SER A 24 -5.04 -7.27 3.25
N VAL A 25 -4.45 -6.30 3.93
CA VAL A 25 -3.63 -6.54 5.14
C VAL A 25 -4.47 -6.67 6.42
N PHE A 26 -5.78 -6.44 6.31
CA PHE A 26 -6.73 -6.36 7.43
C PHE A 26 -7.41 -7.68 7.80
N ASP A 27 -6.95 -8.81 7.27
CA ASP A 27 -7.56 -10.12 7.54
C ASP A 27 -7.07 -10.79 8.84
N GLY A 28 -6.16 -10.12 9.57
CA GLY A 28 -5.58 -10.64 10.80
C GLY A 28 -4.61 -11.81 10.61
N SER A 29 -4.20 -12.10 9.37
CA SER A 29 -3.23 -13.16 9.07
C SER A 29 -1.83 -12.76 9.52
N ARG A 30 -1.13 -13.69 10.19
CA ARG A 30 0.28 -13.54 10.56
C ARG A 30 1.12 -13.19 9.35
N LEU A 31 2.01 -12.23 9.53
CA LEU A 31 2.96 -11.77 8.52
C LEU A 31 4.33 -12.37 8.80
N ARG A 32 4.94 -12.96 7.78
CA ARG A 32 6.34 -13.35 7.72
C ARG A 32 7.08 -12.39 6.80
N VAL A 33 8.08 -11.72 7.33
CA VAL A 33 9.03 -10.91 6.57
C VAL A 33 10.32 -11.71 6.42
N VAL A 34 10.84 -11.75 5.21
CA VAL A 34 12.09 -12.42 4.85
C VAL A 34 13.00 -11.34 4.27
N LEU A 35 14.08 -11.02 4.96
CA LEU A 35 15.07 -10.06 4.51
C LEU A 35 16.33 -10.83 4.12
N LEU A 36 16.59 -10.89 2.81
CA LEU A 36 17.83 -11.41 2.26
C LEU A 36 18.87 -10.30 2.27
N VAL A 37 20.05 -10.61 2.79
CA VAL A 37 21.12 -9.64 3.03
C VAL A 37 22.41 -10.17 2.42
N GLU A 38 23.08 -9.33 1.65
CA GLU A 38 24.44 -9.57 1.17
C GLU A 38 25.41 -8.63 1.90
N VAL A 39 26.29 -9.20 2.70
CA VAL A 39 27.22 -8.48 3.57
C VAL A 39 28.54 -8.22 2.83
N HIS A 40 29.17 -7.07 3.09
CA HIS A 40 30.51 -6.78 2.59
C HIS A 40 31.53 -7.82 3.07
N ASP A 41 32.53 -8.11 2.23
CA ASP A 41 33.56 -9.08 2.61
C ASP A 41 34.39 -8.53 3.78
N GLY A 42 34.51 -9.32 4.85
CA GLY A 42 35.17 -8.90 6.09
C GLY A 42 34.27 -8.18 7.09
N ALA A 43 33.03 -7.82 6.71
CA ALA A 43 32.08 -7.13 7.59
C ALA A 43 31.13 -8.09 8.34
N GLN A 44 31.29 -9.41 8.21
CA GLN A 44 30.36 -10.41 8.79
C GLN A 44 30.24 -10.30 10.31
N GLN A 45 31.35 -10.12 11.01
CA GLN A 45 31.35 -9.98 12.47
C GLN A 45 30.67 -8.67 12.91
N GLN A 46 30.98 -7.56 12.23
CA GLN A 46 30.36 -6.26 12.48
C GLN A 46 28.85 -6.32 12.23
N PHE A 47 28.42 -6.99 11.15
CA PHE A 47 27.01 -7.22 10.85
C PHE A 47 26.30 -8.01 11.96
N LEU A 48 26.91 -9.09 12.45
CA LEU A 48 26.34 -9.91 13.53
C LEU A 48 26.16 -9.08 14.82
N GLU A 49 27.20 -8.38 15.26
CA GLU A 49 27.14 -7.52 16.45
C GLU A 49 26.11 -6.40 16.30
N THR A 50 26.05 -5.80 15.11
CA THR A 50 25.05 -4.77 14.79
C THR A 50 23.65 -5.36 14.86
N TYR A 51 23.40 -6.52 14.26
CA TYR A 51 22.11 -7.18 14.31
C TYR A 51 21.69 -7.55 15.74
N GLU A 52 22.60 -8.09 16.55
CA GLU A 52 22.30 -8.46 17.95
C GLU A 52 21.85 -7.26 18.78
N ASN A 53 22.47 -6.10 18.59
CA ASN A 53 22.06 -4.86 19.24
C ASN A 53 20.65 -4.43 18.80
N LEU A 54 20.33 -4.57 17.51
CA LEU A 54 19.04 -4.17 16.94
C LEU A 54 17.90 -5.11 17.31
N ARG A 55 18.19 -6.40 17.42
CA ARG A 55 17.21 -7.43 17.77
C ARG A 55 16.43 -7.09 19.04
N SER A 56 17.12 -6.61 20.07
CA SER A 56 16.50 -6.22 21.35
C SER A 56 15.41 -5.15 21.19
N HIS A 57 15.58 -4.24 20.22
CA HIS A 57 14.62 -3.18 19.93
C HIS A 57 13.41 -3.73 19.18
N VAL A 58 13.63 -4.56 18.16
CA VAL A 58 12.54 -5.19 17.38
C VAL A 58 11.65 -6.07 18.26
N GLU A 59 12.25 -6.81 19.21
CA GLU A 59 11.51 -7.64 20.17
C GLU A 59 10.54 -6.85 21.06
N SER A 60 10.78 -5.55 21.24
CA SER A 60 9.90 -4.66 22.02
C SER A 60 8.76 -4.05 21.21
N VAL A 61 8.77 -4.19 19.88
CA VAL A 61 7.76 -3.60 19.00
C VAL A 61 6.44 -4.36 19.15
N PRO A 62 5.31 -3.67 19.41
CA PRO A 62 4.00 -4.29 19.48
C PRO A 62 3.68 -5.12 18.22
N GLY A 63 3.17 -6.32 18.41
CA GLY A 63 2.79 -7.24 17.35
C GLY A 63 3.94 -8.08 16.76
N HIS A 64 5.19 -7.85 17.16
CA HIS A 64 6.30 -8.75 16.82
C HIS A 64 6.17 -10.09 17.57
N ILE A 65 6.41 -11.21 16.87
CA ILE A 65 6.29 -12.59 17.41
C ILE A 65 7.67 -13.24 17.57
N SER A 66 8.52 -13.18 16.55
CA SER A 66 9.83 -13.85 16.56
C SER A 66 10.75 -13.36 15.46
N GLU A 67 12.06 -13.39 15.72
CA GLU A 67 13.11 -13.06 14.77
C GLU A 67 14.11 -14.22 14.67
N GLN A 68 14.66 -14.48 13.48
CA GLN A 68 15.74 -15.45 13.28
C GLN A 68 16.76 -14.89 12.29
N LEU A 69 18.04 -15.04 12.63
CA LEU A 69 19.16 -14.77 11.73
C LEU A 69 19.77 -16.09 11.26
N CYS A 70 19.99 -16.20 9.97
CA CYS A 70 20.63 -17.33 9.32
C CYS A 70 21.77 -16.84 8.42
N GLN A 71 22.83 -17.64 8.33
CA GLN A 71 23.91 -17.46 7.38
C GLN A 71 23.88 -18.62 6.38
N SER A 72 24.11 -18.34 5.10
CA SER A 72 24.19 -19.38 4.07
C SER A 72 25.42 -20.27 4.31
N ILE A 73 25.22 -21.58 4.19
CA ILE A 73 26.30 -22.58 4.27
C ILE A 73 27.14 -22.63 3.00
N GLU A 74 26.63 -22.13 1.89
CA GLU A 74 27.28 -22.15 0.57
C GLU A 74 28.03 -20.85 0.27
N ASN A 75 27.50 -19.73 0.75
CA ASN A 75 28.08 -18.41 0.56
C ASN A 75 28.05 -17.61 1.88
N PRO A 76 29.17 -17.53 2.63
CA PRO A 76 29.22 -16.84 3.93
C PRO A 76 28.89 -15.34 3.90
N SER A 77 28.89 -14.70 2.73
CA SER A 77 28.47 -13.30 2.56
C SER A 77 26.94 -13.15 2.45
N GLN A 78 26.19 -14.25 2.28
CA GLN A 78 24.73 -14.24 2.21
C GLN A 78 24.10 -14.62 3.55
N TRP A 79 23.18 -13.78 3.99
CA TRP A 79 22.45 -13.89 5.23
C TRP A 79 20.94 -13.76 5.00
N LEU A 80 20.16 -14.32 5.91
CA LEU A 80 18.71 -14.30 5.90
C LEU A 80 18.22 -13.90 7.29
N ILE A 81 17.38 -12.87 7.36
CA ILE A 81 16.63 -12.52 8.55
C ILE A 81 15.16 -12.88 8.31
N THR A 82 14.54 -13.61 9.24
CA THR A 82 13.09 -13.86 9.21
C THR A 82 12.41 -13.28 10.44
N SER A 83 11.44 -12.40 10.20
CA SER A 83 10.64 -11.73 11.23
C SER A 83 9.19 -12.17 11.12
N GLU A 84 8.57 -12.62 12.20
CA GLU A 84 7.15 -12.96 12.27
C GLU A 84 6.40 -11.93 13.11
N TRP A 85 5.23 -11.54 12.62
CA TRP A 85 4.35 -10.54 13.24
C TRP A 85 2.93 -11.07 13.30
N GLU A 86 2.16 -10.64 14.30
CA GLU A 86 0.76 -11.02 14.50
C GLU A 86 -0.11 -10.67 13.30
N SER A 87 0.23 -9.59 12.60
CA SER A 87 -0.42 -9.13 11.39
C SER A 87 0.48 -8.15 10.65
N ALA A 88 0.07 -7.74 9.45
CA ALA A 88 0.82 -6.77 8.67
C ALA A 88 0.76 -5.31 9.19
N PRO A 89 -0.35 -4.79 9.74
CA PRO A 89 -0.41 -3.40 10.21
C PRO A 89 0.67 -2.98 11.23
N PRO A 90 0.98 -3.74 12.31
CA PRO A 90 2.04 -3.37 13.24
C PRO A 90 3.41 -3.27 12.58
N PHE A 91 3.73 -4.22 11.69
CA PHE A 91 4.97 -4.18 10.90
C PHE A 91 5.03 -2.96 9.97
N LEU A 92 3.94 -2.66 9.25
CA LEU A 92 3.88 -1.54 8.32
C LEU A 92 4.05 -0.19 9.03
N ASN A 93 3.43 -0.02 10.20
CA ASN A 93 3.62 1.17 11.04
C ASN A 93 5.07 1.30 11.52
N TRP A 94 5.67 0.18 11.95
CA TRP A 94 7.05 0.18 12.42
C TRP A 94 8.06 0.48 11.31
N VAL A 95 7.97 -0.21 10.16
CA VAL A 95 8.93 -0.04 9.05
C VAL A 95 8.88 1.36 8.42
N SER A 96 7.76 2.06 8.54
CA SER A 96 7.62 3.46 8.09
C SER A 96 8.02 4.50 9.15
N SER A 97 8.39 4.09 10.38
CA SER A 97 8.70 5.03 11.46
C SER A 97 10.09 5.66 11.35
N GLU A 98 10.26 6.86 11.89
CA GLU A 98 11.58 7.49 12.06
C GLU A 98 12.49 6.69 13.00
N GLU A 99 11.89 5.95 13.94
CA GLU A 99 12.62 5.02 14.80
C GLU A 99 13.31 3.94 13.97
N HIS A 100 12.56 3.26 13.09
CA HIS A 100 13.13 2.26 12.19
C HIS A 100 14.25 2.84 11.33
N VAL A 101 14.05 4.01 10.71
CA VAL A 101 15.08 4.69 9.88
C VAL A 101 16.39 4.91 10.65
N ARG A 102 16.32 5.35 11.91
CA ARG A 102 17.51 5.51 12.76
C ARG A 102 18.12 4.17 13.14
N MET A 103 17.25 3.22 13.52
CA MET A 103 17.61 1.91 14.03
C MET A 103 18.39 1.11 12.97
N VAL A 104 17.91 1.03 11.73
CA VAL A 104 18.58 0.25 10.67
C VAL A 104 19.83 0.92 10.08
N ARG A 105 20.12 2.18 10.40
CA ARG A 105 21.25 2.93 9.83
C ARG A 105 22.58 2.17 9.92
N PRO A 106 23.00 1.62 11.08
CA PRO A 106 24.29 0.93 11.19
C PRO A 106 24.40 -0.34 10.34
N LEU A 107 23.28 -0.99 10.00
CA LEU A 107 23.31 -2.16 9.12
C LEU A 107 23.76 -1.81 7.70
N HIS A 108 23.45 -0.60 7.21
CA HIS A 108 23.80 -0.22 5.83
C HIS A 108 25.31 -0.12 5.62
N GLU A 109 26.10 0.18 6.65
CA GLU A 109 27.56 0.21 6.55
C GLU A 109 28.16 -1.17 6.27
N CYS A 110 27.45 -2.24 6.66
CA CYS A 110 27.91 -3.61 6.52
C CYS A 110 27.35 -4.31 5.28
N VAL A 111 26.34 -3.74 4.60
CA VAL A 111 25.51 -4.48 3.64
C VAL A 111 25.63 -3.91 2.24
N ARG A 112 25.97 -4.78 1.28
CA ARG A 112 26.00 -4.48 -0.16
C ARG A 112 24.60 -4.41 -0.77
N HIS A 113 23.75 -5.37 -0.41
CA HIS A 113 22.44 -5.53 -1.03
C HIS A 113 21.42 -6.07 -0.02
N THR A 114 20.20 -5.53 -0.07
CA THR A 114 19.06 -6.03 0.69
C THR A 114 17.87 -6.31 -0.23
N ARG A 115 17.14 -7.38 0.09
CA ARG A 115 15.87 -7.71 -0.53
C ARG A 115 14.86 -8.11 0.52
N SER A 116 13.81 -7.31 0.70
CA SER A 116 12.71 -7.59 1.62
C SER A 116 11.55 -8.24 0.89
N LEU A 117 11.13 -9.40 1.38
CA LEU A 117 9.99 -10.18 0.90
C LEU A 117 8.98 -10.32 2.04
N ARG A 118 7.69 -10.38 1.70
CA ARG A 118 6.59 -10.39 2.66
C ARG A 118 5.62 -11.49 2.29
N PHE A 119 5.23 -12.30 3.27
CA PHE A 119 4.38 -13.46 3.09
C PHE A 119 3.35 -13.53 4.22
N HIS A 120 2.12 -13.90 3.90
CA HIS A 120 1.19 -14.34 4.92
C HIS A 120 1.44 -15.82 5.23
N VAL A 121 1.33 -16.21 6.50
CA VAL A 121 1.52 -17.60 6.91
C VAL A 121 0.24 -18.39 6.64
N VAL A 122 0.27 -19.30 5.65
CA VAL A 122 -0.91 -20.09 5.25
C VAL A 122 -1.04 -21.38 6.07
N ARG A 123 0.05 -22.13 6.24
CA ARG A 123 0.09 -23.37 7.01
C ARG A 123 1.39 -23.46 7.78
N GLU A 124 1.35 -24.15 8.91
CA GLU A 124 2.52 -24.43 9.75
C GLU A 124 2.48 -25.91 10.12
N THR A 125 3.63 -26.58 10.03
CA THR A 125 3.76 -28.01 10.36
C THR A 125 4.67 -28.16 11.58
N GLY A 126 4.26 -28.95 12.57
CA GLY A 126 5.11 -29.29 13.72
C GLY A 126 5.04 -28.37 14.93
N GLY A 127 4.10 -27.41 14.99
CA GLY A 127 3.90 -26.53 16.14
C GLY A 127 2.59 -26.79 16.88
N GLN A 128 2.58 -27.72 17.84
CA GLN A 128 1.55 -27.70 18.88
C GLN A 128 1.97 -26.68 19.94
N ARG A 129 1.64 -25.41 19.75
CA ARG A 129 1.53 -24.52 20.91
C ARG A 129 0.22 -24.86 21.61
N ALA A 130 0.31 -25.68 22.65
CA ALA A 130 -0.75 -25.79 23.64
C ALA A 130 -1.06 -24.36 24.15
N GLY A 131 -2.26 -23.88 23.84
CA GLY A 131 -2.66 -22.49 24.07
C GLY A 131 -2.34 -21.60 22.86
N ALA A 132 -3.30 -21.45 21.95
CA ALA A 132 -3.40 -20.21 21.22
C ALA A 132 -3.65 -19.12 22.27
N GLU A 133 -2.60 -18.44 22.73
CA GLU A 133 -2.81 -17.24 23.53
C GLU A 133 -3.64 -16.27 22.67
N PRO A 134 -4.76 -15.75 23.20
CA PRO A 134 -5.53 -14.74 22.50
C PRO A 134 -4.62 -13.55 22.18
N GLY A 135 -4.42 -13.26 20.89
CA GLY A 135 -3.63 -12.11 20.42
C GLY A 135 -2.55 -12.39 19.39
N ARG A 136 -2.13 -13.64 19.14
CA ARG A 136 -0.97 -13.93 18.25
C ARG A 136 -1.25 -14.06 16.74
N GLY A 137 -2.32 -13.45 16.22
CA GLY A 137 -2.64 -13.48 14.79
C GLY A 137 -3.09 -14.85 14.25
N GLY A 138 -3.90 -14.84 13.20
CA GLY A 138 -4.43 -16.05 12.55
C GLY A 138 -3.48 -16.63 11.49
N LEU A 139 -3.66 -17.89 11.13
CA LEU A 139 -3.19 -18.39 9.83
C LEU A 139 -4.12 -17.88 8.74
N GLN A 140 -3.59 -17.65 7.55
CA GLN A 140 -4.42 -17.31 6.40
C GLN A 140 -5.36 -18.49 6.08
N PRO A 141 -6.69 -18.27 6.03
CA PRO A 141 -7.66 -19.37 5.94
C PRO A 141 -7.57 -20.12 4.60
N ALA A 142 -7.42 -19.38 3.50
CA ALA A 142 -7.37 -19.90 2.13
C ALA A 142 -6.28 -19.19 1.30
N PRO A 143 -5.66 -19.87 0.32
CA PRO A 143 -4.76 -19.22 -0.63
C PRO A 143 -5.44 -18.04 -1.34
N ARG A 144 -4.70 -16.94 -1.54
CA ARG A 144 -5.17 -15.79 -2.32
C ARG A 144 -4.75 -15.95 -3.78
N ILE A 145 -5.66 -15.59 -4.69
CA ILE A 145 -5.37 -15.48 -6.11
C ILE A 145 -5.15 -13.99 -6.39
N GLY A 146 -3.91 -13.64 -6.76
CA GLY A 146 -3.51 -12.29 -7.12
C GLY A 146 -3.31 -12.13 -8.62
N ASP A 147 -3.23 -10.88 -9.07
CA ASP A 147 -2.88 -10.52 -10.45
C ASP A 147 -1.36 -10.43 -10.70
N GLY A 148 -0.55 -10.71 -9.68
CA GLY A 148 0.91 -10.66 -9.74
C GLY A 148 1.49 -9.23 -9.84
N VAL A 149 0.67 -8.20 -9.57
CA VAL A 149 1.09 -6.80 -9.62
C VAL A 149 1.31 -6.26 -8.21
N ILE A 150 2.53 -5.80 -7.95
CA ILE A 150 2.89 -5.06 -6.74
C ILE A 150 2.46 -3.61 -6.92
N ARG A 151 1.70 -3.12 -5.95
CA ARG A 151 1.21 -1.73 -5.90
C ARG A 151 1.92 -0.99 -4.80
N HIS A 152 2.52 0.14 -5.13
CA HIS A 152 3.19 1.00 -4.17
C HIS A 152 2.96 2.46 -4.53
N ALA A 153 2.88 3.33 -3.53
CA ALA A 153 2.87 4.76 -3.78
C ALA A 153 4.04 5.44 -3.08
N LEU A 154 4.47 6.57 -3.63
CA LEU A 154 5.38 7.50 -3.00
C LEU A 154 4.64 8.82 -2.81
N THR A 155 4.81 9.46 -1.65
CA THR A 155 4.26 10.79 -1.39
C THR A 155 5.35 11.74 -0.90
N PHE A 156 5.29 12.99 -1.36
CA PHE A 156 6.17 14.06 -0.91
C PHE A 156 5.45 15.40 -0.99
N THR A 157 5.93 16.37 -0.23
CA THR A 157 5.36 17.71 -0.17
C THR A 157 6.26 18.69 -0.94
N VAL A 158 5.63 19.58 -1.69
CA VAL A 158 6.30 20.68 -2.40
C VAL A 158 6.01 22.01 -1.72
N LYS A 159 6.89 22.99 -1.94
CA LYS A 159 6.77 24.34 -1.39
C LYS A 159 5.44 24.95 -1.85
N PRO A 160 4.63 25.54 -0.95
CA PRO A 160 3.39 26.19 -1.34
C PRO A 160 3.61 27.23 -2.45
N GLY A 161 2.74 27.23 -3.47
CA GLY A 161 2.84 28.09 -4.64
C GLY A 161 3.69 27.54 -5.79
N SER A 162 4.30 26.36 -5.63
CA SER A 162 5.06 25.68 -6.70
C SER A 162 4.29 24.59 -7.43
N GLU A 163 3.02 24.35 -7.06
CA GLU A 163 2.22 23.21 -7.49
C GLU A 163 2.09 23.15 -9.02
N GLU A 164 1.85 24.28 -9.68
CA GLU A 164 1.73 24.35 -11.15
C GLU A 164 3.06 24.09 -11.88
N ALA A 165 4.18 24.54 -11.31
CA ALA A 165 5.51 24.26 -11.86
C ALA A 165 5.84 22.76 -11.74
N VAL A 166 5.57 22.19 -10.56
CA VAL A 166 5.75 20.76 -10.27
C VAL A 166 4.85 19.90 -11.16
N ALA A 167 3.59 20.28 -11.36
CA ALA A 167 2.65 19.58 -12.23
C ALA A 167 3.20 19.49 -13.67
N ARG A 168 3.72 20.60 -14.22
CA ARG A 168 4.32 20.62 -15.56
C ARG A 168 5.53 19.70 -15.66
N ILE A 169 6.47 19.80 -14.72
CA ILE A 169 7.66 18.92 -14.70
C ILE A 169 7.26 17.43 -14.70
N LEU A 170 6.27 17.07 -13.88
CA LEU A 170 5.80 15.69 -13.74
C LEU A 170 4.95 15.21 -14.92
N ALA A 171 4.25 16.11 -15.62
CA ALA A 171 3.46 15.80 -16.80
C ALA A 171 4.31 15.63 -18.07
N ASP A 172 5.36 16.45 -18.22
CA ASP A 172 6.06 16.63 -19.50
C ASP A 172 7.25 15.69 -19.73
N TYR A 173 7.74 15.00 -18.69
CA TYR A 173 8.88 14.09 -18.87
C TYR A 173 8.50 12.83 -19.67
N ALA A 174 9.41 12.37 -20.52
CA ALA A 174 9.20 11.19 -21.35
C ALA A 174 9.10 9.92 -20.48
N SER A 175 8.22 9.00 -20.88
CA SER A 175 8.07 7.72 -20.19
C SER A 175 9.40 6.95 -20.16
N PRO A 176 9.84 6.45 -19.00
CA PRO A 176 11.02 5.59 -18.92
C PRO A 176 10.77 4.26 -19.64
N GLU A 177 11.85 3.59 -20.06
CA GLU A 177 11.81 2.20 -20.50
C GLU A 177 11.25 1.33 -19.36
N PRO A 178 10.09 0.68 -19.56
CA PRO A 178 9.43 -0.03 -18.48
C PRO A 178 10.02 -1.41 -18.20
N ARG A 179 10.74 -2.04 -19.14
CA ARG A 179 11.27 -3.40 -18.97
C ARG A 179 12.64 -3.36 -18.28
N VAL A 180 12.71 -3.95 -17.09
CA VAL A 180 13.96 -4.11 -16.35
C VAL A 180 14.70 -5.38 -16.78
N ASP A 181 13.97 -6.50 -16.79
CA ASP A 181 14.47 -7.82 -17.16
C ASP A 181 13.32 -8.69 -17.71
N ASP A 182 13.49 -10.01 -17.77
CA ASP A 182 12.47 -10.95 -18.26
C ASP A 182 11.29 -11.14 -17.31
N THR A 183 11.46 -10.82 -16.03
CA THR A 183 10.51 -11.05 -14.94
C THR A 183 10.00 -9.76 -14.29
N THR A 184 10.73 -8.65 -14.47
CA THR A 184 10.45 -7.36 -13.83
C THR A 184 10.13 -6.27 -14.85
N ARG A 185 8.99 -5.61 -14.65
CA ARG A 185 8.50 -4.52 -15.50
C ARG A 185 7.64 -3.52 -14.72
N LEU A 186 7.81 -2.24 -15.03
CA LEU A 186 6.90 -1.17 -14.65
C LEU A 186 5.62 -1.24 -15.50
N CYS A 187 4.46 -1.46 -14.89
CA CYS A 187 3.17 -1.62 -15.58
C CYS A 187 2.43 -0.28 -15.75
N ARG A 188 2.38 0.54 -14.70
CA ARG A 188 1.65 1.81 -14.70
C ARG A 188 2.27 2.79 -13.70
N THR A 189 2.30 4.06 -14.05
CA THR A 189 2.67 5.16 -13.15
C THR A 189 1.63 6.25 -13.24
N SER A 190 1.00 6.57 -12.12
CA SER A 190 -0.04 7.58 -12.01
C SER A 190 0.37 8.62 -10.97
N LEU A 191 0.29 9.91 -11.32
CA LEU A 191 0.68 11.03 -10.46
C LEU A 191 -0.51 11.94 -10.22
N PHE A 192 -0.69 12.33 -8.96
CA PHE A 192 -1.77 13.21 -8.53
C PHE A 192 -1.27 14.28 -7.57
N LEU A 193 -1.94 15.43 -7.56
CA LEU A 193 -1.71 16.56 -6.67
C LEU A 193 -2.92 16.80 -5.77
N HIS A 194 -2.68 17.03 -4.48
CA HIS A 194 -3.71 17.47 -3.53
C HIS A 194 -3.12 18.57 -2.65
N GLY A 195 -3.56 19.81 -2.88
CA GLY A 195 -2.83 20.98 -2.38
C GLY A 195 -1.37 20.92 -2.85
N ASN A 196 -0.43 21.03 -1.91
CA ASN A 196 1.00 20.93 -2.16
C ASN A 196 1.57 19.50 -1.96
N ARG A 197 0.73 18.47 -1.87
CA ARG A 197 1.16 17.07 -1.75
C ARG A 197 1.09 16.36 -3.09
N VAL A 198 2.19 15.74 -3.49
CA VAL A 198 2.26 14.85 -4.64
C VAL A 198 2.09 13.40 -4.16
N VAL A 199 1.32 12.61 -4.92
CA VAL A 199 1.26 11.15 -4.78
C VAL A 199 1.58 10.51 -6.12
N ARG A 200 2.61 9.65 -6.14
CA ARG A 200 3.04 8.83 -7.28
C ARG A 200 2.67 7.38 -7.01
N ALA A 201 1.61 6.88 -7.62
CA ALA A 201 1.24 5.46 -7.59
C ALA A 201 1.98 4.70 -8.69
N ILE A 202 2.53 3.54 -8.33
CA ILE A 202 3.43 2.73 -9.15
C ILE A 202 2.95 1.28 -9.10
N GLU A 203 2.76 0.68 -10.27
CA GLU A 203 2.39 -0.71 -10.45
C GLU A 203 3.54 -1.46 -11.12
N VAL A 204 4.03 -2.52 -10.49
CA VAL A 204 5.18 -3.30 -10.97
C VAL A 204 4.81 -4.78 -10.97
N ARG A 205 5.18 -5.49 -12.04
CA ARG A 205 5.25 -6.95 -12.03
C ARG A 205 6.71 -7.34 -11.78
N GLY A 206 6.95 -8.30 -10.89
CA GLY A 206 8.32 -8.72 -10.52
C GLY A 206 8.85 -7.99 -9.30
N ASP A 207 10.09 -7.49 -9.35
CA ASP A 207 10.74 -6.85 -8.20
C ASP A 207 10.56 -5.33 -8.18
N LEU A 208 9.84 -4.81 -7.18
CA LEU A 208 9.59 -3.38 -7.01
C LEU A 208 10.88 -2.56 -6.88
N LEU A 209 11.85 -3.01 -6.07
CA LEU A 209 13.07 -2.23 -5.83
C LEU A 209 13.95 -2.22 -7.08
N ALA A 210 14.05 -3.34 -7.80
CA ALA A 210 14.76 -3.39 -9.07
C ALA A 210 14.12 -2.44 -10.10
N ALA A 211 12.79 -2.41 -10.19
CA ALA A 211 12.07 -1.49 -11.07
C ALA A 211 12.29 -0.02 -10.71
N LEU A 212 12.23 0.34 -9.42
CA LEU A 212 12.47 1.71 -8.97
C LEU A 212 13.92 2.16 -9.25
N ARG A 213 14.92 1.30 -8.99
CA ARG A 213 16.33 1.59 -9.30
C ARG A 213 16.54 1.77 -10.81
N HIS A 214 16.03 0.85 -11.61
CA HIS A 214 16.13 0.90 -13.07
C HIS A 214 15.54 2.20 -13.62
N VAL A 215 14.35 2.60 -13.16
CA VAL A 215 13.69 3.84 -13.58
C VAL A 215 14.46 5.07 -13.12
N ALA A 216 14.99 5.06 -11.89
CA ALA A 216 15.75 6.19 -11.33
C ALA A 216 17.08 6.46 -12.06
N GLU A 217 17.69 5.45 -12.70
CA GLU A 217 18.93 5.59 -13.45
C GLU A 217 18.73 6.24 -14.84
N GLN A 218 17.50 6.29 -15.33
CA GLN A 218 17.21 6.77 -16.69
C GLN A 218 17.33 8.30 -16.82
N PRO A 219 17.93 8.83 -17.90
CA PRO A 219 18.22 10.25 -18.05
C PRO A 219 16.99 11.16 -17.93
N GLU A 220 15.85 10.74 -18.48
CA GLU A 220 14.61 11.51 -18.51
C GLU A 220 14.03 11.66 -17.09
N VAL A 221 14.13 10.60 -16.30
CA VAL A 221 13.70 10.58 -14.90
C VAL A 221 14.66 11.40 -14.06
N ARG A 222 15.98 11.24 -14.22
CA ARG A 222 16.98 12.04 -13.51
C ARG A 222 16.80 13.53 -13.75
N ALA A 223 16.59 13.93 -15.01
CA ALA A 223 16.33 15.33 -15.35
C ALA A 223 15.05 15.86 -14.69
N ALA A 224 13.99 15.06 -14.65
CA ALA A 224 12.74 15.43 -13.98
C ALA A 224 12.93 15.56 -12.45
N GLU A 225 13.65 14.63 -11.83
CA GLU A 225 13.93 14.67 -10.39
C GLU A 225 14.85 15.85 -10.01
N GLU A 226 15.87 16.16 -10.82
CA GLU A 226 16.74 17.33 -10.64
C GLU A 226 15.95 18.64 -10.77
N ALA A 227 15.01 18.72 -11.73
CA ALA A 227 14.13 19.87 -11.91
C ALA A 227 13.13 20.04 -10.75
N LEU A 228 12.75 18.95 -10.06
CA LEU A 228 11.86 19.00 -8.90
C LEU A 228 12.55 19.52 -7.63
N ASN A 229 13.85 19.26 -7.45
CA ASN A 229 14.58 19.56 -6.22
C ASN A 229 14.35 20.98 -5.65
N PRO A 230 14.37 22.08 -6.45
CA PRO A 230 14.15 23.43 -5.92
C PRO A 230 12.77 23.64 -5.28
N TYR A 231 11.79 22.82 -5.65
CA TYR A 231 10.40 22.92 -5.22
C TYR A 231 10.05 21.99 -4.06
N LEU A 232 10.92 21.08 -3.64
CA LEU A 232 10.64 20.18 -2.52
C LEU A 232 10.71 20.93 -1.18
N GLU A 233 9.81 20.62 -0.24
CA GLU A 233 9.94 21.14 1.13
C GLU A 233 11.12 20.51 1.89
N GLN A 234 11.44 19.27 1.55
CA GLN A 234 12.56 18.53 2.11
C GLN A 234 13.60 18.29 1.02
N ASP A 235 14.78 18.85 1.21
CA ASP A 235 15.91 18.62 0.33
C ASP A 235 16.26 17.12 0.32
N ARG A 236 16.55 16.60 -0.87
CA ARG A 236 17.01 15.22 -1.08
C ARG A 236 18.08 15.19 -2.15
N ASP A 237 18.97 14.22 -2.03
CA ASP A 237 19.94 13.89 -3.06
C ASP A 237 19.70 12.43 -3.46
N LEU A 238 19.13 12.22 -4.64
CA LEU A 238 18.88 10.87 -5.16
C LEU A 238 20.15 10.22 -5.75
N GLY A 239 21.23 10.99 -5.92
CA GLY A 239 22.54 10.47 -6.33
C GLY A 239 23.35 9.88 -5.18
N ASP A 240 23.06 10.27 -3.93
CA ASP A 240 23.61 9.65 -2.74
C ASP A 240 22.74 8.46 -2.29
N PRO A 241 23.26 7.22 -2.25
CA PRO A 241 22.48 6.04 -1.89
C PRO A 241 21.80 6.12 -0.51
N GLU A 242 22.45 6.73 0.47
CA GLU A 242 21.89 6.85 1.83
C GLU A 242 20.75 7.88 1.88
N SER A 243 20.95 9.06 1.29
CA SER A 243 19.91 10.09 1.13
C SER A 243 18.71 9.57 0.34
N ALA A 244 18.95 8.85 -0.78
CA ALA A 244 17.91 8.21 -1.58
C ALA A 244 17.11 7.19 -0.75
N ARG A 245 17.80 6.32 0.01
CA ARG A 245 17.15 5.32 0.87
C ARG A 245 16.28 5.96 1.94
N VAL A 246 16.79 6.98 2.64
CA VAL A 246 16.02 7.72 3.65
C VAL A 246 14.80 8.38 3.01
N PHE A 247 14.96 9.00 1.84
CA PHE A 247 13.85 9.57 1.10
C PHE A 247 12.80 8.53 0.74
N TYR A 248 13.17 7.40 0.13
CA TYR A 248 12.21 6.36 -0.24
C TYR A 248 11.52 5.77 0.99
N THR A 249 12.23 5.56 2.10
CA THR A 249 11.60 5.11 3.35
C THR A 249 10.61 6.14 3.88
N ARG A 250 10.87 7.44 3.76
CA ARG A 250 9.97 8.53 4.19
C ARG A 250 8.83 8.84 3.23
N ALA A 251 9.03 8.60 1.94
CA ALA A 251 8.03 8.82 0.91
C ALA A 251 7.14 7.60 0.72
N ALA A 252 7.58 6.40 1.12
CA ALA A 252 6.84 5.16 0.94
C ALA A 252 5.43 5.25 1.54
N LEU A 253 4.45 4.91 0.72
CA LEU A 253 3.04 4.81 1.03
C LEU A 253 2.57 3.42 0.54
N PRO A 254 2.74 2.36 1.37
CA PRO A 254 2.44 0.99 0.97
C PRO A 254 0.95 0.77 0.71
N ALA A 255 0.64 -0.10 -0.25
CA ALA A 255 -0.72 -0.58 -0.43
C ALA A 255 -1.10 -1.50 0.75
N VAL A 256 -2.20 -1.15 1.43
CA VAL A 256 -2.78 -1.93 2.52
C VAL A 256 -4.01 -2.72 2.06
N HIS A 257 -4.62 -2.31 0.95
CA HIS A 257 -5.73 -3.01 0.35
C HIS A 257 -5.74 -2.84 -1.17
N HIS A 258 -6.13 -3.88 -1.89
CA HIS A 258 -6.44 -3.85 -3.30
C HIS A 258 -7.57 -4.83 -3.62
N VAL A 259 -8.52 -4.39 -4.45
CA VAL A 259 -9.57 -5.24 -4.98
C VAL A 259 -9.85 -4.90 -6.45
N THR A 260 -10.22 -5.92 -7.23
CA THR A 260 -10.75 -5.77 -8.60
C THR A 260 -12.12 -6.41 -8.74
N ALA A 261 -13.02 -5.74 -9.44
CA ALA A 261 -14.34 -6.22 -9.81
C ALA A 261 -14.38 -6.55 -11.30
N GLY A 262 -14.69 -7.81 -11.65
CA GLY A 262 -14.91 -8.23 -13.04
C GLY A 262 -13.69 -8.10 -13.96
N GLU A 263 -13.97 -7.92 -15.27
CA GLU A 263 -12.94 -7.81 -16.31
C GLU A 263 -12.41 -6.37 -16.46
N ARG A 264 -11.17 -6.24 -16.94
CA ARG A 264 -10.55 -4.93 -17.21
C ARG A 264 -11.34 -4.18 -18.28
N ASP A 265 -11.62 -2.91 -18.01
CA ASP A 265 -12.19 -1.97 -18.99
C ASP A 265 -11.09 -0.97 -19.43
N PRO A 266 -10.66 -0.96 -20.71
CA PRO A 266 -9.68 -0.01 -21.21
C PRO A 266 -10.16 1.45 -21.14
N ALA A 267 -11.46 1.71 -21.10
CA ALA A 267 -12.05 3.04 -20.98
C ALA A 267 -12.14 3.52 -19.53
N ALA A 268 -11.73 2.71 -18.56
CA ALA A 268 -11.76 3.07 -17.14
C ALA A 268 -10.87 4.28 -16.86
N GLN A 269 -11.44 5.26 -16.14
CA GLN A 269 -10.72 6.44 -15.70
C GLN A 269 -10.19 6.23 -14.29
N ARG A 270 -8.95 6.69 -14.06
CA ARG A 270 -8.30 6.58 -12.77
C ARG A 270 -8.45 7.87 -11.98
N HIS A 271 -8.90 7.73 -10.74
CA HIS A 271 -9.06 8.83 -9.80
C HIS A 271 -8.33 8.50 -8.50
N ALA A 272 -7.78 9.52 -7.86
CA ALA A 272 -7.20 9.41 -6.53
C ALA A 272 -7.95 10.33 -5.55
N LEU A 273 -8.11 9.84 -4.33
CA LEU A 273 -8.75 10.53 -3.22
C LEU A 273 -7.79 10.51 -2.04
N SER A 274 -7.43 11.69 -1.54
CA SER A 274 -6.61 11.88 -0.34
C SER A 274 -7.54 12.17 0.83
N TYR A 275 -7.63 11.23 1.77
CA TYR A 275 -8.43 11.38 2.97
C TYR A 275 -7.54 11.83 4.13
N PRO A 276 -7.73 13.07 4.64
CA PRO A 276 -7.05 13.50 5.84
C PRO A 276 -7.64 12.73 7.03
N ALA A 277 -6.88 11.80 7.61
CA ALA A 277 -7.32 11.13 8.83
C ALA A 277 -7.01 11.99 10.06
N ARG A 278 -7.84 11.90 11.10
CA ARG A 278 -7.49 12.42 12.42
C ARG A 278 -6.25 11.72 12.93
N SER A 279 -5.51 12.39 13.81
CA SER A 279 -4.26 11.84 14.33
C SER A 279 -4.44 10.46 14.96
N GLY A 280 -3.66 9.48 14.48
CA GLY A 280 -3.71 8.08 14.88
C GLY A 280 -4.87 7.26 14.30
N GLN A 281 -5.69 7.83 13.42
CA GLN A 281 -6.87 7.17 12.84
C GLN A 281 -6.65 6.67 11.40
N GLY A 282 -5.50 6.95 10.77
CA GLY A 282 -5.26 6.56 9.37
C GLY A 282 -5.43 5.06 9.09
N MET A 283 -4.94 4.19 9.97
CA MET A 283 -5.09 2.73 9.80
C MET A 283 -6.56 2.29 9.90
N ARG A 284 -7.32 2.82 10.87
CA ARG A 284 -8.75 2.50 11.03
C ARG A 284 -9.57 3.01 9.85
N LEU A 285 -9.25 4.21 9.36
CA LEU A 285 -9.86 4.78 8.16
C LEU A 285 -9.60 3.90 6.93
N ALA A 286 -8.36 3.47 6.72
CA ALA A 286 -8.00 2.58 5.62
C ALA A 286 -8.72 1.23 5.69
N GLN A 287 -8.87 0.65 6.89
CA GLN A 287 -9.65 -0.57 7.10
C GLN A 287 -11.13 -0.39 6.71
N LEU A 288 -11.75 0.70 7.18
CA LEU A 288 -13.15 1.00 6.90
C LEU A 288 -13.39 1.27 5.39
N LEU A 289 -12.42 1.85 4.70
CA LEU A 289 -12.47 2.00 3.24
C LEU A 289 -12.29 0.65 2.52
N ALA A 290 -11.43 -0.23 3.02
CA ALA A 290 -11.20 -1.57 2.44
C ALA A 290 -12.45 -2.44 2.51
N GLU A 291 -13.16 -2.45 3.64
CA GLU A 291 -14.43 -3.17 3.81
C GLU A 291 -15.49 -2.71 2.78
N ARG A 292 -15.46 -1.43 2.40
CA ARG A 292 -16.35 -0.87 1.38
C ARG A 292 -15.93 -1.23 -0.02
N ASP A 293 -14.64 -1.20 -0.29
CA ASP A 293 -14.09 -1.61 -1.57
C ASP A 293 -14.42 -3.06 -1.88
N GLU A 294 -14.35 -3.95 -0.90
CA GLU A 294 -14.78 -5.34 -1.03
C GLU A 294 -16.28 -5.44 -1.34
N ALA A 295 -17.12 -4.75 -0.58
CA ALA A 295 -18.57 -4.73 -0.82
C ALA A 295 -18.94 -4.15 -2.21
N ALA A 296 -18.21 -3.12 -2.67
CA ALA A 296 -18.41 -2.53 -3.99
C ALA A 296 -17.93 -3.48 -5.11
N ALA A 297 -16.89 -4.27 -4.87
CA ALA A 297 -16.42 -5.24 -5.85
C ALA A 297 -17.34 -6.47 -5.98
N ASP A 298 -18.11 -6.78 -4.93
CA ASP A 298 -19.13 -7.84 -4.93
C ASP A 298 -20.44 -7.39 -5.63
N ASP A 299 -20.67 -6.09 -5.81
CA ASP A 299 -21.83 -5.56 -6.52
C ASP A 299 -21.58 -5.41 -8.02
N ALA A 300 -22.28 -6.22 -8.83
CA ALA A 300 -22.19 -6.19 -10.29
C ALA A 300 -22.61 -4.84 -10.92
N HIS A 301 -23.35 -3.99 -10.19
CA HIS A 301 -23.76 -2.66 -10.65
C HIS A 301 -22.78 -1.56 -10.24
N SER A 302 -21.79 -1.89 -9.42
CA SER A 302 -20.79 -0.93 -8.99
C SER A 302 -20.04 -0.35 -10.21
N PRO A 303 -19.88 0.98 -10.28
CA PRO A 303 -19.06 1.60 -11.32
C PRO A 303 -17.55 1.43 -11.04
N VAL A 304 -17.15 1.01 -9.82
CA VAL A 304 -15.76 0.83 -9.41
C VAL A 304 -15.25 -0.53 -9.90
N LEU A 305 -14.27 -0.50 -10.79
CA LEU A 305 -13.65 -1.70 -11.37
C LEU A 305 -12.43 -2.17 -10.59
N SER A 306 -11.72 -1.23 -9.97
CA SER A 306 -10.69 -1.58 -9.01
C SER A 306 -10.52 -0.47 -7.99
N SER A 307 -10.08 -0.85 -6.80
CA SER A 307 -9.67 0.08 -5.76
C SER A 307 -8.35 -0.37 -5.15
N THR A 308 -7.49 0.58 -4.82
CA THR A 308 -6.26 0.37 -4.07
C THR A 308 -6.17 1.42 -2.98
N ILE A 309 -5.99 1.00 -1.74
CA ILE A 309 -5.77 1.91 -0.61
C ILE A 309 -4.32 1.84 -0.22
N PHE A 310 -3.68 3.02 -0.22
CA PHE A 310 -2.35 3.23 0.30
C PHE A 310 -2.45 3.98 1.62
N GLN A 311 -1.69 3.55 2.62
CA GLN A 311 -1.73 4.19 3.93
C GLN A 311 -0.34 4.23 4.58
N ARG A 312 -0.09 5.32 5.29
CA ARG A 312 1.01 5.50 6.23
C ARG A 312 0.63 6.59 7.21
N ASP A 313 0.88 6.36 8.51
CA ASP A 313 0.51 7.29 9.57
C ASP A 313 -0.97 7.70 9.38
N ASP A 314 -1.25 8.99 9.24
CA ASP A 314 -2.59 9.53 9.00
C ASP A 314 -2.87 9.91 7.53
N ILE A 315 -1.94 9.57 6.63
CA ILE A 315 -2.11 9.75 5.19
C ILE A 315 -2.80 8.50 4.63
N VAL A 316 -4.03 8.68 4.14
CA VAL A 316 -4.80 7.62 3.47
C VAL A 316 -5.13 8.07 2.07
N VAL A 317 -4.65 7.34 1.07
CA VAL A 317 -4.94 7.61 -0.34
C VAL A 317 -5.64 6.41 -0.94
N ARG A 318 -6.82 6.63 -1.54
CA ARG A 318 -7.55 5.60 -2.30
C ARG A 318 -7.47 5.92 -3.78
N LEU A 319 -7.02 4.95 -4.55
CA LEU A 319 -6.94 5.01 -6.00
C LEU A 319 -8.01 4.09 -6.58
N ILE A 320 -8.91 4.63 -7.39
CA ILE A 320 -10.02 3.89 -7.99
C ILE A 320 -9.96 4.00 -9.50
N ASP A 321 -10.20 2.87 -10.18
CA ASP A 321 -10.50 2.83 -11.61
C ASP A 321 -12.01 2.67 -11.76
N VAL A 322 -12.66 3.65 -12.40
CA VAL A 322 -14.12 3.74 -12.50
C VAL A 322 -14.55 3.68 -13.97
N ARG A 323 -15.67 3.01 -14.23
CA ARG A 323 -16.32 3.01 -15.55
C ARG A 323 -17.01 4.36 -15.78
N GLY A 324 -16.52 5.13 -16.76
CA GLY A 324 -17.02 6.47 -17.05
C GLY A 324 -16.44 7.53 -16.11
N ASP A 325 -17.04 8.73 -16.11
CA ASP A 325 -16.60 9.86 -15.29
C ASP A 325 -17.21 9.78 -13.86
N LEU A 326 -16.37 9.98 -12.84
CA LEU A 326 -16.74 10.06 -11.43
C LEU A 326 -17.81 11.15 -11.15
N GLY A 327 -17.91 12.16 -12.02
CA GLY A 327 -18.89 13.26 -11.92
C GLY A 327 -20.24 12.99 -12.58
N ALA A 328 -20.40 11.92 -13.36
CA ALA A 328 -21.62 11.65 -14.12
C ALA A 328 -22.70 10.86 -13.34
N GLY A 329 -22.35 10.32 -12.17
CA GLY A 329 -23.24 9.52 -11.31
C GLY A 329 -23.37 10.08 -9.88
N ASP A 330 -24.06 9.34 -9.01
CA ASP A 330 -24.07 9.65 -7.57
C ASP A 330 -22.66 9.45 -6.99
N PRO A 331 -22.01 10.50 -6.45
CA PRO A 331 -20.68 10.38 -5.87
C PRO A 331 -20.65 9.44 -4.67
N ALA A 332 -21.74 9.34 -3.89
CA ALA A 332 -21.82 8.41 -2.77
C ALA A 332 -21.81 6.97 -3.27
N ALA A 333 -22.62 6.65 -4.29
CA ALA A 333 -22.60 5.32 -4.93
C ALA A 333 -21.25 5.00 -5.58
N THR A 334 -20.65 5.96 -6.30
CA THR A 334 -19.36 5.77 -7.00
C THR A 334 -18.19 5.57 -6.04
N LEU A 335 -18.34 6.02 -4.79
CA LEU A 335 -17.34 5.88 -3.74
C LEU A 335 -17.64 4.74 -2.77
N GLY A 336 -18.71 3.98 -2.98
CA GLY A 336 -19.10 2.83 -2.15
C GLY A 336 -19.74 3.22 -0.80
N LEU A 337 -20.50 4.32 -0.75
CA LEU A 337 -21.12 4.88 0.46
C LEU A 337 -22.66 4.88 0.44
N PRO A 338 -23.35 3.75 0.22
CA PRO A 338 -24.82 3.73 0.20
C PRO A 338 -25.48 3.74 1.59
N ASP A 339 -24.72 3.54 2.68
CA ASP A 339 -25.27 3.39 4.05
C ASP A 339 -25.01 4.63 4.93
N PRO A 340 -26.05 5.41 5.31
CA PRO A 340 -25.93 6.57 6.18
C PRO A 340 -25.24 6.29 7.53
N ALA A 341 -25.48 5.12 8.14
CA ALA A 341 -24.89 4.79 9.44
C ALA A 341 -23.35 4.63 9.35
N ARG A 342 -22.87 4.15 8.20
CA ARG A 342 -21.44 4.00 7.94
C ARG A 342 -20.81 5.32 7.49
N VAL A 343 -21.58 6.24 6.92
CA VAL A 343 -21.12 7.60 6.61
C VAL A 343 -20.74 8.35 7.88
N THR A 344 -21.55 8.24 8.94
CA THR A 344 -21.25 8.85 10.23
C THR A 344 -19.93 8.34 10.82
N GLU A 345 -19.66 7.03 10.74
CA GLU A 345 -18.37 6.48 11.21
C GLU A 345 -17.19 7.05 10.41
N LEU A 346 -17.31 7.15 9.08
CA LEU A 346 -16.28 7.73 8.22
C LEU A 346 -15.97 9.18 8.60
N THR A 347 -16.99 10.01 8.85
CA THR A 347 -16.79 11.42 9.22
C THR A 347 -16.12 11.58 10.59
N THR A 348 -16.30 10.63 11.53
CA THR A 348 -15.60 10.66 12.82
C THR A 348 -14.08 10.43 12.71
N LEU A 349 -13.63 9.77 11.64
CA LEU A 349 -12.22 9.43 11.40
C LEU A 349 -11.49 10.47 10.56
N LEU A 350 -12.23 11.34 9.84
CA LEU A 350 -11.66 12.38 8.99
C LEU A 350 -11.32 13.64 9.79
N ASP A 351 -10.22 14.28 9.40
CA ASP A 351 -9.81 15.60 9.85
C ASP A 351 -10.41 16.64 8.89
N GLY A 352 -11.36 17.44 9.38
CA GLY A 352 -12.11 18.41 8.59
C GLY A 352 -12.69 19.50 9.49
N PRO A 353 -13.28 20.57 8.93
CA PRO A 353 -13.74 21.75 9.70
C PRO A 353 -14.91 21.49 10.66
N ALA A 354 -15.25 20.23 10.95
CA ALA A 354 -16.25 19.79 11.92
C ALA A 354 -15.65 19.49 13.31
N GLY A 355 -14.51 20.09 13.64
CA GLY A 355 -13.75 19.80 14.87
C GLY A 355 -13.69 20.91 15.93
N SER A 356 -14.02 22.17 15.62
CA SER A 356 -13.81 23.25 16.60
C SER A 356 -14.83 24.39 16.65
N ASP A 357 -15.91 24.42 15.86
CA ASP A 357 -16.97 25.44 16.04
C ASP A 357 -18.34 25.13 15.39
N ALA A 358 -18.56 23.92 14.86
CA ALA A 358 -19.87 23.54 14.35
C ALA A 358 -20.71 22.94 15.49
N GLY A 359 -21.80 23.61 15.86
CA GLY A 359 -22.84 23.04 16.74
C GLY A 359 -23.41 21.73 16.18
N PRO A 360 -24.25 21.01 16.95
CA PRO A 360 -24.72 19.68 16.56
C PRO A 360 -25.36 19.70 15.16
N ALA A 361 -24.84 18.87 14.26
CA ALA A 361 -25.35 18.70 12.91
C ALA A 361 -26.85 18.36 12.94
N ARG A 362 -27.64 19.00 12.07
CA ARG A 362 -29.07 18.67 11.94
C ARG A 362 -29.22 17.34 11.19
N PRO A 363 -30.21 16.50 11.55
CA PRO A 363 -30.51 15.29 10.80
C PRO A 363 -30.81 15.65 9.34
N GLY A 364 -29.97 15.21 8.40
CA GLY A 364 -30.09 15.49 6.96
C GLY A 364 -28.90 16.23 6.32
N ASP A 365 -28.02 16.87 7.11
CA ASP A 365 -26.85 17.59 6.58
C ASP A 365 -25.61 16.70 6.36
N GLU A 366 -25.58 15.49 6.95
CA GLU A 366 -24.42 14.57 6.92
C GLU A 366 -24.01 14.14 5.50
N ALA A 367 -24.98 13.88 4.61
CA ALA A 367 -24.69 13.50 3.23
C ALA A 367 -24.07 14.68 2.44
N SER A 368 -24.48 15.91 2.72
CA SER A 368 -23.97 17.12 2.09
C SER A 368 -22.55 17.46 2.59
N GLU A 369 -22.31 17.29 3.89
CA GLU A 369 -20.98 17.44 4.48
C GLU A 369 -20.00 16.38 3.96
N LEU A 370 -20.45 15.14 3.83
CA LEU A 370 -19.67 14.07 3.22
C LEU A 370 -19.34 14.37 1.76
N LEU A 371 -20.32 14.78 0.95
CA LEU A 371 -20.07 15.16 -0.45
C LEU A 371 -19.02 16.26 -0.55
N ARG A 372 -19.10 17.28 0.30
CA ARG A 372 -18.10 18.35 0.37
C ARG A 372 -16.73 17.84 0.83
N ALA A 373 -16.68 16.94 1.80
CA ALA A 373 -15.44 16.31 2.25
C ALA A 373 -14.81 15.45 1.13
N LEU A 374 -15.64 14.77 0.34
CA LEU A 374 -15.21 13.93 -0.79
C LEU A 374 -14.74 14.77 -1.98
N GLU A 375 -15.43 15.87 -2.29
CA GLU A 375 -14.96 16.86 -3.26
C GLU A 375 -13.60 17.43 -2.81
N GLY A 376 -13.48 17.77 -1.52
CA GLY A 376 -12.22 18.21 -0.92
C GLY A 376 -11.13 17.14 -0.91
N ALA A 377 -11.48 15.85 -0.95
CA ALA A 377 -10.53 14.73 -1.00
C ALA A 377 -10.01 14.43 -2.41
N ARG A 378 -10.68 14.89 -3.47
CA ARG A 378 -10.28 14.59 -4.86
C ARG A 378 -8.90 15.18 -5.15
N MET A 379 -8.02 14.34 -5.68
CA MET A 379 -6.72 14.77 -6.16
C MET A 379 -6.79 15.12 -7.65
N VAL A 380 -6.04 16.15 -8.06
CA VAL A 380 -5.90 16.57 -9.46
C VAL A 380 -4.96 15.59 -10.17
N PRO A 381 -5.38 14.92 -11.27
CA PRO A 381 -4.49 14.07 -12.05
C PRO A 381 -3.45 14.91 -12.78
N VAL A 382 -2.19 14.47 -12.74
CA VAL A 382 -1.06 15.11 -13.42
C VAL A 382 -0.66 14.28 -14.64
N THR A 383 -0.45 12.98 -14.44
CA THR A 383 -0.20 12.05 -15.54
C THR A 383 -0.63 10.64 -15.13
N ASP A 384 -1.04 9.84 -16.11
CA ASP A 384 -1.33 8.43 -15.94
C ASP A 384 -0.79 7.66 -17.14
N ARG A 385 0.35 6.99 -16.96
CA ARG A 385 1.10 6.33 -18.02
C ARG A 385 1.03 4.82 -17.82
N ARG A 386 0.59 4.10 -18.85
CA ARG A 386 0.62 2.64 -18.91
C ARG A 386 1.77 2.21 -19.81
N ALA A 387 2.51 1.19 -19.39
CA ALA A 387 3.49 0.57 -20.26
C ALA A 387 2.77 -0.13 -21.42
N PRO A 388 3.39 -0.17 -22.62
CA PRO A 388 2.91 -1.01 -23.71
C PRO A 388 2.77 -2.47 -23.23
N ASP A 389 1.69 -3.14 -23.62
CA ASP A 389 1.40 -4.56 -23.31
C ASP A 389 1.18 -4.92 -21.81
N ALA A 390 0.78 -3.95 -20.96
CA ALA A 390 0.53 -4.13 -19.51
C ALA A 390 -0.91 -4.54 -19.11
#